data_AF-A0A850NDT0-F1
#
_entry.id   AF-A0A850NDT0-F1
#
_cell.length_a   1.000
_cell.length_b   1.000
_cell.length_c   1.000
_cell.angle_alpha   90.00
_cell.angle_beta   90.00
_cell.angle_gamma   90.00
#
_symmetry.space_group_name_H-M   'P 1'
#
loop_
_entity.id
_entity.type
_entity.pdbx_description
1 polymer ?
#
loop_
_entity_poly.entity_id
_entity_poly.type
_entity_poly.pdbx_seq_one_letter_code
_entity_poly.pdbx_strand_id
1 'polypeptide(L)'
;MLKIFKNSAPTPSLSQLDNLYGQTICKCPLQEQISYCQRVIESSEYHLGQSSCPKKDSNRLKQLIQAARDELKLLRSQIGS
;
A
#
# COMPACT_ATOMS: atom_id res chain seq x y z
N MET A 1 -3.58 -11.22 37.50
CA MET A 1 -4.32 -11.19 36.21
C MET A 1 -3.70 -10.13 35.32
N LEU A 2 -2.95 -10.55 34.29
CA LEU A 2 -2.37 -9.63 33.30
C LEU A 2 -3.43 -9.29 32.25
N LYS A 3 -3.98 -8.08 32.31
CA LYS A 3 -4.85 -7.53 31.26
C LYS A 3 -3.97 -7.13 30.09
N ILE A 4 -3.99 -7.93 29.02
CA ILE A 4 -3.35 -7.59 27.75
C ILE A 4 -4.21 -6.51 27.09
N PHE A 5 -3.79 -5.25 27.23
CA PHE A 5 -4.37 -4.14 26.47
C PHE A 5 -3.97 -4.33 25.00
N LYS A 6 -4.89 -4.85 24.18
CA LYS A 6 -4.81 -4.73 22.73
C LYS A 6 -4.95 -3.25 22.38
N ASN A 7 -3.83 -2.56 22.26
CA ASN A 7 -3.74 -1.30 21.54
C ASN A 7 -3.92 -1.59 20.04
N SER A 8 -5.13 -1.96 19.63
CA SER A 8 -5.50 -1.92 18.22
C SER A 8 -5.79 -0.46 17.91
N ALA A 9 -4.80 0.27 17.40
CA ALA A 9 -5.08 1.54 16.75
C ALA A 9 -6.23 1.31 15.76
N PRO A 10 -7.27 2.16 15.78
CA PRO A 10 -8.42 1.97 14.91
C PRO A 10 -7.93 2.00 13.46
N THR A 11 -8.22 0.93 12.72
CA THR A 11 -8.01 0.92 11.28
C THR A 11 -8.75 2.11 10.69
N PRO A 12 -8.06 3.02 9.97
CA PRO A 12 -8.69 4.20 9.40
C PRO A 12 -9.84 3.79 8.47
N SER A 13 -10.91 4.57 8.48
CA SER A 13 -12.01 4.37 7.54
C SER A 13 -11.54 4.59 6.09
N LEU A 14 -12.25 3.99 5.12
CA LEU A 14 -11.93 4.15 3.71
C LEU A 14 -11.90 5.63 3.30
N SER A 15 -12.86 6.43 3.75
CA SER A 15 -12.90 7.89 3.51
C SER A 15 -11.69 8.64 4.10
N GLN A 16 -11.15 8.20 5.24
CA GLN A 16 -9.94 8.79 5.81
C GLN A 16 -8.70 8.40 5.00
N LEU A 17 -8.65 7.17 4.46
CA LEU A 17 -7.59 6.75 3.55
C LEU A 17 -7.64 7.51 2.23
N ASP A 18 -8.83 7.69 1.65
CA ASP A 18 -9.02 8.45 0.42
C ASP A 18 -8.62 9.92 0.60
N ASN A 19 -9.02 10.53 1.72
CA ASN A 19 -8.60 11.89 2.07
C ASN A 19 -7.09 11.98 2.25
N LEU A 20 -6.47 11.03 2.96
CA LEU A 20 -5.02 10.99 3.13
C LEU A 20 -4.33 10.87 1.76
N TYR A 21 -4.79 9.96 0.91
CA TYR A 21 -4.26 9.73 -0.43
C TYR A 21 -4.35 11.00 -1.30
N GLY A 22 -5.54 11.62 -1.37
CA GLY A 22 -5.77 12.84 -2.14
C GLY A 22 -5.01 14.06 -1.61
N GLN A 23 -4.71 14.11 -0.31
CA GLN A 23 -3.96 15.20 0.30
C GLN A 23 -2.44 15.02 0.25
N THR A 24 -1.96 13.78 0.13
CA THR A 24 -0.52 13.46 0.20
C THR A 24 0.01 12.94 -1.14
N ILE A 25 -0.39 11.74 -1.54
CA ILE A 25 0.20 11.03 -2.69
C ILE A 25 -0.22 11.66 -4.02
N CYS A 26 -1.50 12.03 -4.20
CA CYS A 26 -1.94 12.67 -5.46
C CYS A 26 -1.31 14.04 -5.73
N LYS A 27 -0.79 14.72 -4.69
CA LYS A 27 -0.13 16.01 -4.83
C LYS A 27 1.38 15.89 -5.09
N CYS A 28 1.94 14.70 -4.92
CA CYS A 28 3.33 14.44 -5.26
C CYS A 28 3.53 14.51 -6.79
N PRO A 29 4.70 14.97 -7.26
CA PRO A 29 5.09 14.83 -8.67
C PRO A 29 4.88 13.40 -9.17
N LEU A 30 4.51 13.26 -10.45
CA LEU A 30 4.21 11.97 -11.08
C LEU A 30 5.30 10.92 -10.84
N GLN A 31 6.56 11.33 -10.87
CA GLN A 31 7.71 10.47 -10.62
C GLN A 31 7.77 9.96 -9.18
N GLU A 32 7.38 10.78 -8.19
CA GLU A 32 7.30 10.36 -6.79
C GLU A 32 6.15 9.38 -6.54
N GLN A 33 5.01 9.56 -7.22
CA GLN A 33 3.89 8.61 -7.17
C GLN A 33 4.31 7.24 -7.73
N ILE A 34 5.07 7.22 -8.83
CA ILE A 34 5.66 6.01 -9.40
C ILE A 34 6.63 5.36 -8.42
N SER A 35 7.56 6.13 -7.84
CA SER A 35 8.51 5.62 -6.85
C SER A 35 7.83 5.11 -5.58
N TYR A 36 6.70 5.68 -5.19
CA TYR A 36 5.88 5.17 -4.10
C TYR A 36 5.30 3.80 -4.44
N CYS A 37 4.64 3.66 -5.60
CA CYS A 37 4.07 2.38 -6.01
C CYS A 37 5.13 1.27 -6.15
N GLN A 38 6.32 1.60 -6.67
CA GLN A 38 7.45 0.67 -6.72
C GLN A 38 7.88 0.19 -5.32
N ARG A 39 8.05 1.12 -4.37
CA ARG A 39 8.38 0.76 -2.97
C ARG A 39 7.31 -0.10 -2.31
N VAL A 40 6.04 0.14 -2.60
CA VAL A 40 4.92 -0.68 -2.10
C VAL A 40 5.00 -2.11 -2.63
N ILE A 41 5.32 -2.28 -3.92
CA ILE A 41 5.51 -3.60 -4.52
C ILE A 41 6.70 -4.31 -3.87
N GLU A 42 7.87 -3.67 -3.83
CA GLU A 42 9.11 -4.25 -3.29
C GLU A 42 8.95 -4.68 -1.82
N SER A 43 8.38 -3.81 -0.98
CA SER A 43 8.13 -4.13 0.43
C SER A 43 7.14 -5.28 0.59
N SER A 44 6.09 -5.32 -0.23
CA SER A 44 5.08 -6.37 -0.17
C SER A 44 5.63 -7.72 -0.65
N GLU A 45 6.44 -7.72 -1.71
CA GLU A 45 7.14 -8.92 -2.20
C GLU A 45 8.15 -9.42 -1.17
N TYR A 46 8.90 -8.53 -0.52
CA TYR A 46 9.79 -8.88 0.58
C TYR A 46 9.04 -9.55 1.74
N HIS A 47 7.91 -8.99 2.18
CA HIS A 47 7.09 -9.59 3.25
C HIS A 47 6.48 -10.94 2.86
N LEU A 48 6.12 -11.13 1.58
CA LEU A 48 5.65 -12.42 1.06
C LEU A 48 6.74 -13.48 1.02
N GLY A 49 7.99 -13.09 0.77
CA GLY A 49 9.14 -13.99 0.77
C GLY A 49 9.57 -14.46 2.16
N GLN A 50 9.05 -13.85 3.23
CA GLN A 50 9.36 -14.29 4.59
C GLN A 50 8.61 -15.58 4.95
N SER A 51 9.33 -16.56 5.48
CA SER A 51 8.80 -17.87 5.88
C SER A 51 7.68 -17.81 6.94
N SER A 52 7.58 -16.68 7.66
CA SER A 52 6.59 -16.45 8.71
C SER A 52 5.31 -15.74 8.23
N CYS A 53 5.17 -15.43 6.94
CA CYS A 53 4.03 -14.67 6.43
C CYS A 53 2.70 -15.45 6.62
N PRO A 54 1.77 -14.97 7.46
CA PRO A 54 0.48 -15.63 7.65
C PRO A 54 -0.33 -15.62 6.34
N LYS A 55 -1.06 -16.69 6.04
CA LYS A 55 -1.86 -16.78 4.79
C LYS A 55 -2.82 -15.60 4.59
N LYS A 56 -3.40 -15.08 5.68
CA LYS A 56 -4.29 -13.91 5.67
C LYS A 56 -3.57 -12.65 5.19
N ASP A 57 -2.34 -12.45 5.66
CA ASP A 57 -1.51 -11.32 5.25
C ASP A 57 -0.97 -11.52 3.84
N SER A 58 -0.67 -12.76 3.44
CA SER A 58 -0.23 -13.08 2.08
C SER A 58 -1.27 -12.68 1.03
N ASN A 59 -2.55 -12.98 1.24
CA ASN A 59 -3.61 -12.57 0.31
C ASN A 59 -3.73 -11.04 0.22
N ARG A 60 -3.67 -10.34 1.36
CA ARG A 60 -3.69 -8.88 1.41
C ARG A 60 -2.49 -8.27 0.68
N LEU A 61 -1.29 -8.81 0.88
CA LEU A 61 -0.07 -8.34 0.22
C LEU A 61 -0.14 -8.56 -1.30
N LYS A 62 -0.66 -9.69 -1.77
CA LYS A 62 -0.89 -9.92 -3.20
C LYS A 62 -1.87 -8.92 -3.81
N GLN A 63 -2.97 -8.63 -3.11
CA GLN A 63 -3.93 -7.61 -3.54
C GLN A 63 -3.29 -6.22 -3.58
N LEU A 64 -2.46 -5.88 -2.59
CA LEU A 64 -1.73 -4.62 -2.54
C LEU A 64 -0.74 -4.47 -3.71
N ILE A 65 0.01 -5.54 -4.03
CA ILE A 65 0.89 -5.58 -5.19
C ILE A 65 0.11 -5.37 -6.49
N GLN A 66 -1.04 -6.03 -6.64
CA GLN A 66 -1.87 -5.89 -7.84
C GLN A 66 -2.37 -4.45 -8.00
N ALA A 67 -2.92 -3.86 -6.94
CA ALA A 67 -3.38 -2.48 -6.95
C ALA A 67 -2.26 -1.49 -7.30
N ALA A 68 -1.06 -1.66 -6.72
CA ALA A 68 0.09 -0.82 -7.03
C ALA A 68 0.58 -0.97 -8.49
N ARG A 69 0.48 -2.17 -9.07
CA ARG A 69 0.80 -2.42 -10.49
C ARG A 69 -0.21 -1.75 -11.43
N ASP A 70 -1.49 -1.80 -11.09
CA ASP A 70 -2.55 -1.16 -11.86
C ASP A 70 -2.39 0.37 -11.85
N GLU A 71 -2.11 0.95 -10.68
CA GLU A 71 -1.81 2.38 -10.53
C GLU A 71 -0.55 2.78 -11.34
N LEU A 72 0.52 2.00 -11.28
CA LEU A 72 1.74 2.25 -12.08
C LEU A 72 1.46 2.27 -13.58
N LYS A 73 0.57 1.41 -14.07
CA LYS A 73 0.19 1.38 -15.48
C LYS A 73 -0.51 2.69 -15.87
N LEU A 74 -1.41 3.19 -15.02
CA LEU A 74 -2.07 4.49 -15.21
C LEU A 74 -1.06 5.64 -15.17
N LEU A 75 -0.22 5.73 -14.14
CA LEU A 75 0.76 6.80 -14.00
C LEU A 75 1.77 6.83 -15.16
N ARG A 76 2.22 5.67 -15.65
CA ARG A 76 3.13 5.59 -16.80
C ARG A 76 2.50 6.03 -18.11
N SER A 77 1.19 5.81 -18.30
CA SER A 77 0.50 6.33 -19.49
C SER A 77 0.48 7.86 -19.55
N GLN A 78 0.56 8.53 -18.39
CA GLN A 78 0.60 10.00 -18.30
C GLN A 78 1.98 10.59 -18.65
N ILE A 79 3.06 9.80 -18.62
CA ILE A 79 4.42 10.25 -19.00
C ILE A 79 4.58 10.35 -20.52
N GLY A 80 3.83 9.56 -21.29
CA GLY A 80 3.92 9.50 -22.75
C GLY A 80 2.87 10.34 -23.50
N SER A 81 2.08 11.16 -22.79
CA SER A 81 1.04 12.03 -23.36
C SER A 81 1.55 13.46 -23.56
#